data_AF-A0A498QYI7-F1
#
_entry.id   AF-A0A498QYI7-F1
#
_cell.length_a   1.000
_cell.length_b   1.000
_cell.length_c   1.000
_cell.angle_alpha   90.00
_cell.angle_beta   90.00
_cell.angle_gamma   90.00
#
_symmetry.space_group_name_H-M   'P 1'
#
loop_
_entity.id
_entity.type
_entity.pdbx_description
1 polymer ?
#
loop_
_entity_poly.entity_id
_entity_poly.type
_entity_poly.pdbx_seq_one_letter_code
_entity_poly.pdbx_strand_id
1 'polypeptide(L)'
;MQLDEYLSLDATALAELVERKQVTPAELLALARQRADAVNPRLNAIVCRLDEVADRQAADPRLHGRFAGVPFLIKDLDQEYRGFPTSSGSRSLANDVADRHALITQRFLDAGLVIFGKTNTPEFGAKGVTEPEYWGPARNPWNLQHTPGGSSGGSGAAVAAGIVPAAGANDGGGSIRIPAACNGLVGLKPSRGLSPYGPQTGEPMFGMAVQGVVSRTVRDSAGLYDAIVGPNPRAGYQVRLPDVPFTEHIKNRPGVLMIGFSTSSAINPSPHREAVAAVDGAAQLLQDLGHRVEEVKPPYDDAALARDFLTIWFAQLYRHVADIKARIGARDSDFEADTLGMCELARSAGVLAPMQALENINNYIQSLTTFHESYDYFLTPTLATPPLAVGATATSPRLQTVARVLSKLHAGKVLALSGILDQLIQESLGWVPYTQLANLTGRPAISVPLHWTDDGLPLGVQFVGRLGADGDLLQLAAQLEEARPWAQRHPATAVAAS
;
A
#
# COMPACT_ATOMS: atom_id res chain seq x y z
N MET A 1 -5.75 -22.90 21.37
CA MET A 1 -6.10 -22.61 19.96
C MET A 1 -5.15 -23.37 19.06
N GLN A 2 -5.65 -23.93 17.96
CA GLN A 2 -4.84 -24.56 16.91
C GLN A 2 -4.59 -23.59 15.74
N LEU A 3 -3.65 -23.92 14.84
CA LEU A 3 -3.31 -23.06 13.71
C LEU A 3 -4.50 -22.82 12.77
N ASP A 4 -5.34 -23.82 12.51
CA ASP A 4 -6.51 -23.65 11.63
C ASP A 4 -7.54 -22.68 12.21
N GLU A 5 -7.77 -22.74 13.52
CA GLU A 5 -8.60 -21.77 14.23
C GLU A 5 -8.02 -20.36 14.08
N TYR A 6 -6.70 -20.19 14.29
CA TYR A 6 -6.02 -18.90 14.11
C TYR A 6 -6.18 -18.34 12.69
N LEU A 7 -6.03 -19.17 11.66
CA LEU A 7 -6.13 -18.76 10.25
C LEU A 7 -7.55 -18.31 9.87
N SER A 8 -8.58 -18.87 10.52
CA SER A 8 -9.99 -18.53 10.29
C SER A 8 -10.44 -17.23 10.93
N LEU A 9 -9.65 -16.68 11.87
CA LEU A 9 -9.99 -15.50 12.65
C LEU A 9 -9.30 -14.26 12.10
N ASP A 10 -9.94 -13.11 12.29
CA ASP A 10 -9.38 -11.80 11.98
C ASP A 10 -8.81 -11.13 13.25
N ALA A 11 -8.17 -9.96 13.12
CA ALA A 11 -7.49 -9.30 14.22
C ALA A 11 -8.45 -8.96 15.35
N THR A 12 -9.65 -8.48 15.00
CA THR A 12 -10.72 -8.17 15.94
C THR A 12 -11.10 -9.39 16.77
N ALA A 13 -11.38 -10.53 16.13
CA ALA A 13 -11.73 -11.75 16.83
C ALA A 13 -10.58 -12.29 17.70
N LEU A 14 -9.33 -12.24 17.21
CA LEU A 14 -8.17 -12.66 18.00
C LEU A 14 -7.97 -11.79 19.25
N ALA A 15 -8.18 -10.47 19.15
CA ALA A 15 -8.12 -9.57 20.29
C ALA A 15 -9.20 -9.88 21.34
N GLU A 16 -10.44 -10.18 20.91
CA GLU A 16 -11.53 -10.58 21.81
C GLU A 16 -11.21 -11.87 22.58
N LEU A 17 -10.52 -12.84 21.96
CA LEU A 17 -10.11 -14.07 22.63
C LEU A 17 -9.03 -13.82 23.70
N VAL A 18 -8.10 -12.89 23.44
CA VAL A 18 -7.11 -12.45 24.44
C VAL A 18 -7.80 -11.74 25.60
N GLU A 19 -8.72 -10.82 25.30
CA GLU A 19 -9.50 -10.08 26.32
C GLU A 19 -10.28 -11.04 27.23
N ARG A 20 -10.90 -12.06 26.65
CA ARG A 20 -11.64 -13.11 27.38
C ARG A 20 -10.75 -14.16 28.04
N LYS A 21 -9.42 -14.02 27.93
CA LYS A 21 -8.42 -14.95 28.47
C LYS A 21 -8.58 -16.39 27.96
N GLN A 22 -9.10 -16.55 26.75
CA GLN A 22 -9.25 -17.85 26.09
C GLN A 22 -7.96 -18.27 25.36
N VAL A 23 -7.15 -17.28 24.99
CA VAL A 23 -5.77 -17.44 24.50
C VAL A 23 -4.89 -16.35 25.11
N THR A 24 -3.59 -16.53 25.03
CA THR A 24 -2.58 -15.56 25.45
C THR A 24 -1.90 -14.89 24.25
N PRO A 25 -1.35 -13.66 24.40
CA PRO A 25 -0.53 -13.04 23.37
C PRO A 25 0.64 -13.92 22.91
N ALA A 26 1.28 -14.65 23.83
CA ALA A 26 2.39 -15.55 23.52
C ALA A 26 1.96 -16.74 22.66
N GLU A 27 0.78 -17.32 22.91
CA GLU A 27 0.21 -18.38 22.06
C GLU A 27 -0.08 -17.87 20.65
N LEU A 28 -0.69 -16.68 20.51
CA LEU A 28 -0.94 -16.08 19.20
C LEU A 28 0.37 -15.78 18.44
N LEU A 29 1.37 -15.23 19.12
CA LEU A 29 2.68 -14.96 18.54
C LEU A 29 3.36 -16.26 18.08
N ALA A 30 3.26 -17.34 18.86
CA ALA A 30 3.80 -18.64 18.49
C ALA A 30 3.13 -19.20 17.21
N LEU A 31 1.80 -19.10 17.09
CA LEU A 31 1.07 -19.53 15.89
C LEU A 31 1.44 -18.70 14.66
N ALA A 32 1.55 -17.38 14.80
CA ALA A 32 1.98 -16.49 13.72
C ALA A 32 3.40 -16.82 13.24
N ARG A 33 4.33 -17.11 14.16
CA ARG A 33 5.71 -17.53 13.83
C ARG A 33 5.75 -18.92 13.19
N GLN A 34 5.01 -19.89 13.73
CA GLN A 34 4.88 -21.22 13.14
C GLN A 34 4.41 -21.10 11.68
N ARG A 35 3.41 -20.26 11.43
CA ARG A 35 2.92 -19.99 10.08
C ARG A 35 3.98 -19.31 9.23
N ALA A 36 4.64 -18.27 9.74
CA ALA A 36 5.72 -17.58 9.05
C ALA A 36 6.83 -18.55 8.61
N ASP A 37 7.29 -19.43 9.51
CA ASP A 37 8.36 -20.37 9.24
C ASP A 37 7.97 -21.39 8.16
N ALA A 38 6.68 -21.77 8.10
CA ALA A 38 6.16 -22.70 7.10
C ALA A 38 6.05 -22.12 5.68
N VAL A 39 5.77 -20.81 5.53
CA VAL A 39 5.50 -20.22 4.20
C VAL A 39 6.44 -19.10 3.76
N ASN A 40 7.02 -18.34 4.69
CA ASN A 40 7.89 -17.23 4.35
C ASN A 40 9.12 -17.62 3.51
N PRO A 41 9.76 -18.80 3.66
CA PRO A 41 10.86 -19.20 2.80
C PRO A 41 10.53 -19.22 1.29
N ARG A 42 9.25 -19.43 0.94
CA ARG A 42 8.76 -19.39 -0.45
C ARG A 42 8.22 -18.02 -0.84
N LEU A 43 7.80 -17.19 0.12
CA LEU A 43 7.15 -15.90 -0.14
C LEU A 43 8.12 -14.72 -0.09
N ASN A 44 9.16 -14.80 0.73
CA ASN A 44 10.06 -13.69 1.03
C ASN A 44 9.30 -12.41 1.42
N ALA A 45 8.25 -12.58 2.24
CA ALA A 45 7.36 -11.52 2.69
C ALA A 45 7.93 -10.78 3.91
N ILE A 46 8.53 -11.51 4.86
CA ILE A 46 9.21 -11.00 6.06
C ILE A 46 10.72 -11.06 5.83
N VAL A 47 11.39 -9.91 5.93
CA VAL A 47 12.83 -9.75 5.65
C VAL A 47 13.66 -9.48 6.91
N CYS A 48 13.01 -9.07 8.00
CA CYS A 48 13.66 -8.83 9.28
C CYS A 48 12.77 -9.38 10.41
N ARG A 49 13.33 -10.21 11.29
CA ARG A 49 12.64 -10.73 12.48
C ARG A 49 12.96 -9.89 13.70
N LEU A 50 11.97 -9.68 14.55
CA LEU A 50 12.03 -8.86 15.77
C LEU A 50 11.71 -9.74 17.00
N ASP A 51 12.29 -10.94 17.05
CA ASP A 51 11.81 -11.99 17.95
C ASP A 51 11.89 -11.62 19.44
N GLU A 52 13.05 -11.14 19.91
CA GLU A 52 13.27 -10.81 21.33
C GLU A 52 12.38 -9.66 21.84
N VAL A 53 12.10 -8.67 20.99
CA VAL A 53 11.21 -7.56 21.39
C VAL A 53 9.74 -7.99 21.37
N ALA A 54 9.36 -8.85 20.43
CA ALA A 54 8.01 -9.41 20.38
C ALA A 54 7.72 -10.32 21.58
N ASP A 55 8.69 -11.14 22.00
CA ASP A 55 8.54 -11.99 23.19
C ASP A 55 8.34 -11.16 24.45
N ARG A 56 9.11 -10.07 24.59
CA ARG A 56 8.94 -9.13 25.70
C ARG A 56 7.60 -8.41 25.67
N GLN A 57 7.11 -8.01 24.49
CA GLN A 57 5.78 -7.41 24.34
C GLN A 57 4.67 -8.39 24.72
N ALA A 58 4.72 -9.61 24.19
CA ALA A 58 3.70 -10.64 24.44
C ALA A 58 3.67 -11.10 25.90
N ALA A 59 4.79 -11.02 26.62
CA ALA A 59 4.89 -11.34 28.04
C ALA A 59 4.61 -10.15 28.97
N ASP A 60 4.43 -8.92 28.46
CA ASP A 60 4.21 -7.74 29.32
C ASP A 60 2.79 -7.77 29.91
N PRO A 61 2.64 -7.87 31.25
CA PRO A 61 1.32 -7.87 31.89
C PRO A 61 0.58 -6.52 31.76
N ARG A 62 1.25 -5.46 31.28
CA ARG A 62 0.66 -4.15 31.00
C ARG A 62 0.20 -4.01 29.55
N LEU A 63 0.33 -5.03 28.71
CA LEU A 63 -0.15 -5.00 27.33
C LEU A 63 -1.66 -4.73 27.33
N HIS A 64 -2.08 -3.66 26.67
CA HIS A 64 -3.45 -3.18 26.59
C HIS A 64 -3.68 -2.49 25.25
N GLY A 65 -4.94 -2.14 24.97
CA GLY A 65 -5.37 -1.54 23.71
C GLY A 65 -6.33 -2.46 22.96
N ARG A 66 -6.97 -1.91 21.92
CA ARG A 66 -8.04 -2.59 21.18
C ARG A 66 -7.59 -3.92 20.55
N PHE A 67 -6.32 -4.02 20.19
CA PHE A 67 -5.73 -5.20 19.56
C PHE A 67 -4.65 -5.84 20.43
N ALA A 68 -4.77 -5.72 21.76
CA ALA A 68 -3.85 -6.31 22.72
C ALA A 68 -3.56 -7.78 22.40
N GLY A 69 -2.28 -8.07 22.14
CA GLY A 69 -1.77 -9.43 21.92
C GLY A 69 -1.87 -9.95 20.49
N VAL A 70 -2.48 -9.21 19.56
CA VAL A 70 -2.58 -9.64 18.16
C VAL A 70 -1.22 -9.51 17.46
N PRO A 71 -0.68 -10.58 16.83
CA PRO A 71 0.57 -10.52 16.10
C PRO A 71 0.49 -9.61 14.88
N PHE A 72 1.53 -8.82 14.66
CA PHE A 72 1.55 -7.80 13.63
C PHE A 72 2.92 -7.68 12.96
N LEU A 73 2.90 -7.22 11.71
CA LEU A 73 4.09 -6.92 10.92
C LEU A 73 4.02 -5.48 10.44
N ILE A 74 5.17 -4.81 10.41
CA ILE A 74 5.31 -3.45 9.88
C ILE A 74 6.11 -3.47 8.59
N LYS A 75 5.96 -2.47 7.74
CA LYS A 75 6.74 -2.36 6.50
C LYS A 75 8.18 -1.95 6.79
N ASP A 76 9.15 -2.54 6.09
CA ASP A 76 10.54 -2.07 6.14
C ASP A 76 10.76 -0.77 5.35
N LEU A 77 9.89 0.23 5.53
CA LEU A 77 9.95 1.55 4.89
C LEU A 77 9.03 2.49 5.67
N ASP A 78 9.59 3.56 6.24
CA ASP A 78 8.86 4.62 6.95
C ASP A 78 7.99 4.14 8.14
N GLN A 79 8.30 2.97 8.69
CA GLN A 79 7.69 2.41 9.89
C GLN A 79 8.79 1.93 10.83
N GLU A 80 9.75 2.80 11.13
CA GLU A 80 10.92 2.47 11.91
C GLU A 80 10.55 1.87 13.27
N TYR A 81 11.31 0.85 13.67
CA TYR A 81 11.25 0.27 14.99
C TYR A 81 12.60 0.51 15.69
N ARG A 82 12.58 1.21 16.82
CA ARG A 82 13.78 1.57 17.59
C ARG A 82 14.67 0.36 17.85
N GLY A 83 15.96 0.52 17.59
CA GLY A 83 17.00 -0.49 17.79
C GLY A 83 17.17 -1.48 16.64
N PHE A 84 16.40 -1.33 15.55
CA PHE A 84 16.51 -2.19 14.37
C PHE A 84 16.78 -1.35 13.10
N PRO A 85 17.55 -1.88 12.13
CA PRO A 85 17.75 -1.22 10.85
C PRO A 85 16.45 -1.15 10.05
N THR A 86 16.23 -0.06 9.33
CA THR A 86 15.17 0.05 8.31
C THR A 86 15.84 0.20 6.96
N SER A 87 15.85 -0.87 6.16
CA SER A 87 16.65 -0.88 4.92
C SER A 87 15.95 -0.19 3.75
N SER A 88 14.63 0.00 3.82
CA SER A 88 13.85 0.58 2.71
C SER A 88 14.06 -0.20 1.40
N GLY A 89 14.27 -1.51 1.49
CA GLY A 89 14.60 -2.36 0.33
C GLY A 89 15.97 -2.08 -0.32
N SER A 90 16.81 -1.25 0.29
CA SER A 90 18.08 -0.79 -0.25
C SER A 90 19.28 -1.29 0.56
N ARG A 91 20.35 -1.67 -0.14
CA ARG A 91 21.65 -1.96 0.49
C ARG A 91 22.22 -0.72 1.19
N SER A 92 21.94 0.47 0.67
CA SER A 92 22.43 1.74 1.23
C SER A 92 22.03 1.96 2.69
N LEU A 93 20.87 1.46 3.12
CA LEU A 93 20.34 1.62 4.47
C LEU A 93 20.36 0.32 5.30
N ALA A 94 21.05 -0.72 4.84
CA ALA A 94 21.09 -2.03 5.50
C ALA A 94 21.47 -1.98 6.98
N ASN A 95 22.30 -1.00 7.37
CA ASN A 95 22.77 -0.80 8.75
C ASN A 95 22.25 0.50 9.39
N ASP A 96 21.24 1.14 8.81
CA ASP A 96 20.67 2.39 9.34
C ASP A 96 19.69 2.09 10.49
N VAL A 97 20.25 1.93 11.69
CA VAL A 97 19.51 1.57 12.90
C VAL A 97 18.73 2.77 13.44
N ALA A 98 17.40 2.60 13.57
CA ALA A 98 16.54 3.65 14.09
C ALA A 98 16.76 3.89 15.60
N ASP A 99 16.91 5.16 15.99
CA ASP A 99 17.06 5.58 17.40
C ASP A 99 15.70 5.69 18.14
N ARG A 100 14.60 5.71 17.39
CA ARG A 100 13.23 5.82 17.89
C ARG A 100 12.25 5.11 16.98
N HIS A 101 11.05 4.83 17.50
CA HIS A 101 9.95 4.35 16.69
C HIS A 101 9.46 5.48 15.77
N ALA A 102 9.01 5.12 14.57
CA ALA A 102 8.11 5.98 13.83
C ALA A 102 6.83 6.21 14.65
N LEU A 103 6.19 7.36 14.47
CA LEU A 103 4.94 7.70 15.18
C LEU A 103 3.84 6.68 14.86
N ILE A 104 3.78 6.21 13.61
CA ILE A 104 2.84 5.15 13.22
C ILE A 104 3.13 3.82 13.94
N THR A 105 4.41 3.43 14.03
CA THR A 105 4.84 2.22 14.75
C THR A 105 4.49 2.33 16.23
N GLN A 106 4.66 3.50 16.84
CA GLN A 106 4.24 3.74 18.21
C GLN A 106 2.72 3.58 18.37
N ARG A 107 1.90 4.09 17.44
CA ARG A 107 0.44 3.89 17.48
C ARG A 107 0.03 2.42 17.37
N PHE A 108 0.72 1.63 16.55
CA PHE A 108 0.49 0.19 16.52
C PHE A 108 0.80 -0.47 17.88
N LEU A 109 1.90 -0.09 18.52
CA LEU A 109 2.26 -0.58 19.86
C LEU A 109 1.25 -0.12 20.93
N ASP A 110 0.81 1.13 20.89
CA ASP A 110 -0.19 1.69 21.82
C ASP A 110 -1.57 1.03 21.63
N ALA A 111 -1.86 0.51 20.43
CA ALA A 111 -3.04 -0.30 20.17
C ALA A 111 -2.96 -1.72 20.74
N GLY A 112 -1.80 -2.11 21.28
CA GLY A 112 -1.55 -3.42 21.88
C GLY A 112 -1.07 -4.49 20.91
N LEU A 113 -0.77 -4.13 19.66
CA LEU A 113 -0.26 -5.07 18.65
C LEU A 113 1.14 -5.57 19.02
N VAL A 114 1.40 -6.85 18.78
CA VAL A 114 2.71 -7.48 19.02
C VAL A 114 3.49 -7.52 17.71
N ILE A 115 4.45 -6.62 17.55
CA ILE A 115 5.24 -6.49 16.32
C ILE A 115 6.43 -7.45 16.35
N PHE A 116 6.46 -8.42 15.43
CA PHE A 116 7.51 -9.45 15.40
C PHE A 116 8.36 -9.51 14.13
N GLY A 117 8.13 -8.60 13.18
CA GLY A 117 8.90 -8.57 11.95
C GLY A 117 8.66 -7.35 11.07
N LYS A 118 9.55 -7.15 10.10
CA LYS A 118 9.41 -6.17 9.02
C LYS A 118 9.22 -6.85 7.67
N THR A 119 8.34 -6.30 6.84
CA THR A 119 7.98 -6.85 5.54
C THR A 119 8.75 -6.23 4.38
N ASN A 120 8.92 -7.03 3.33
CA ASN A 120 9.64 -6.68 2.11
C ASN A 120 8.98 -5.54 1.32
N THR A 121 9.80 -4.74 0.64
CA THR A 121 9.42 -3.58 -0.17
C THR A 121 10.47 -3.38 -1.27
N PRO A 122 10.11 -2.91 -2.49
CA PRO A 122 11.12 -2.47 -3.46
C PRO A 122 11.92 -1.29 -2.90
N GLU A 123 13.08 -1.03 -3.49
CA GLU A 123 13.97 0.05 -3.08
C GLU A 123 13.22 1.39 -2.97
N PHE A 124 13.21 1.99 -1.77
CA PHE A 124 12.51 3.23 -1.40
C PHE A 124 11.02 3.27 -1.74
N GLY A 125 10.42 2.09 -1.94
CA GLY A 125 9.05 1.99 -2.41
C GLY A 125 8.82 2.46 -3.85
N ALA A 126 9.87 2.53 -4.67
CA ALA A 126 9.88 3.19 -5.97
C ALA A 126 9.08 2.50 -7.10
N LYS A 127 8.62 1.26 -6.87
CA LYS A 127 7.93 0.45 -7.90
C LYS A 127 6.62 -0.14 -7.37
N GLY A 128 5.69 -0.39 -8.29
CA GLY A 128 4.43 -1.10 -8.02
C GLY A 128 4.58 -2.61 -7.79
N VAL A 129 5.81 -3.14 -7.81
CA VAL A 129 6.13 -4.54 -7.54
C VAL A 129 7.18 -4.64 -6.42
N THR A 130 7.16 -5.69 -5.61
CA THR A 130 8.16 -5.92 -4.54
C THR A 130 9.26 -6.86 -4.99
N GLU A 131 10.24 -6.32 -5.71
CA GLU A 131 11.38 -7.06 -6.26
C GLU A 131 12.73 -6.36 -6.03
N PRO A 132 13.07 -5.97 -4.78
CA PRO A 132 14.35 -5.30 -4.51
C PRO A 132 15.55 -6.22 -4.79
N GLU A 133 16.65 -5.67 -5.29
CA GLU A 133 17.92 -6.39 -5.46
C GLU A 133 18.47 -6.86 -4.09
N TYR A 134 18.25 -6.09 -3.03
CA TYR A 134 18.85 -6.34 -1.72
C TYR A 134 18.27 -7.58 -1.02
N TRP A 135 16.93 -7.68 -0.94
CA TRP A 135 16.24 -8.81 -0.29
C TRP A 135 15.77 -9.89 -1.26
N GLY A 136 15.77 -9.61 -2.57
CA GLY A 136 15.12 -10.45 -3.58
C GLY A 136 13.60 -10.27 -3.64
N PRO A 137 12.94 -10.90 -4.62
CA PRO A 137 11.52 -10.72 -4.87
C PRO A 137 10.64 -11.35 -3.79
N ALA A 138 9.61 -10.62 -3.39
CA ALA A 138 8.46 -11.18 -2.68
C ALA A 138 7.52 -11.86 -3.69
N ARG A 139 6.83 -12.92 -3.27
CA ARG A 139 5.95 -13.72 -4.13
C ARG A 139 4.51 -13.71 -3.64
N ASN A 140 3.57 -13.76 -4.58
CA ASN A 140 2.15 -13.79 -4.30
C ASN A 140 1.73 -15.16 -3.73
N PRO A 141 1.08 -15.24 -2.56
CA PRO A 141 0.64 -16.51 -2.00
C PRO A 141 -0.36 -17.28 -2.87
N TRP A 142 -1.14 -16.59 -3.71
CA TRP A 142 -2.11 -17.18 -4.64
C TRP A 142 -1.42 -17.88 -5.81
N ASN A 143 -0.28 -17.34 -6.27
CA ASN A 143 0.58 -17.97 -7.26
C ASN A 143 2.01 -17.45 -7.12
N LEU A 144 2.94 -18.33 -6.76
CA LEU A 144 4.34 -17.97 -6.50
C LEU A 144 5.10 -17.42 -7.72
N GLN A 145 4.56 -17.57 -8.93
CA GLN A 145 5.13 -16.97 -10.14
C GLN A 145 4.73 -15.51 -10.36
N HIS A 146 3.86 -14.95 -9.52
CA HIS A 146 3.34 -13.60 -9.65
C HIS A 146 3.77 -12.69 -8.50
N THR A 147 3.79 -11.39 -8.78
CA THR A 147 4.08 -10.35 -7.79
C THR A 147 2.92 -10.21 -6.80
N PRO A 148 3.19 -9.98 -5.49
CA PRO A 148 2.18 -9.55 -4.55
C PRO A 148 1.85 -8.06 -4.69
N GLY A 149 2.29 -7.40 -5.76
CA GLY A 149 2.20 -5.95 -5.92
C GLY A 149 3.23 -5.21 -5.05
N GLY A 150 3.07 -3.90 -4.94
CA GLY A 150 4.05 -3.05 -4.29
C GLY A 150 3.57 -1.61 -4.10
N SER A 151 4.24 -0.83 -3.28
CA SER A 151 5.48 -1.20 -2.59
C SER A 151 5.29 -2.02 -1.30
N SER A 152 4.08 -2.09 -0.73
CA SER A 152 3.82 -2.90 0.50
C SER A 152 3.53 -4.37 0.19
N GLY A 153 4.19 -4.94 -0.82
CA GLY A 153 3.93 -6.31 -1.29
C GLY A 153 4.23 -7.38 -0.24
N GLY A 154 5.27 -7.20 0.59
CA GLY A 154 5.54 -8.11 1.70
C GLY A 154 4.41 -8.12 2.74
N SER A 155 3.82 -6.95 3.05
CA SER A 155 2.66 -6.85 3.94
C SER A 155 1.44 -7.56 3.35
N GLY A 156 1.14 -7.32 2.07
CA GLY A 156 0.04 -7.99 1.37
C GLY A 156 0.21 -9.52 1.33
N ALA A 157 1.41 -10.00 0.99
CA ALA A 157 1.72 -11.42 0.94
C ALA A 157 1.61 -12.07 2.34
N ALA A 158 2.10 -11.41 3.39
CA ALA A 158 2.04 -11.95 4.74
C ALA A 158 0.59 -12.09 5.25
N VAL A 159 -0.26 -11.09 4.97
CA VAL A 159 -1.68 -11.12 5.38
C VAL A 159 -2.47 -12.17 4.60
N ALA A 160 -2.30 -12.24 3.28
CA ALA A 160 -3.01 -13.22 2.44
C ALA A 160 -2.54 -14.66 2.70
N ALA A 161 -1.26 -14.86 3.05
CA ALA A 161 -0.76 -16.15 3.48
C ALA A 161 -1.19 -16.53 4.91
N GLY A 162 -1.96 -15.70 5.60
CA GLY A 162 -2.44 -15.97 6.96
C GLY A 162 -1.34 -15.92 8.03
N ILE A 163 -0.19 -15.31 7.77
CA ILE A 163 0.86 -15.14 8.80
C ILE A 163 0.40 -14.18 9.90
N VAL A 164 -0.35 -13.14 9.50
CA VAL A 164 -0.99 -12.16 10.38
C VAL A 164 -2.36 -11.78 9.83
N PRO A 165 -3.32 -11.30 10.65
CA PRO A 165 -4.63 -10.84 10.18
C PRO A 165 -4.61 -9.49 9.44
N ALA A 166 -3.64 -8.65 9.80
CA ALA A 166 -3.40 -7.36 9.18
C ALA A 166 -1.91 -6.99 9.30
N ALA A 167 -1.44 -6.07 8.47
CA ALA A 167 -0.07 -5.59 8.50
C ALA A 167 0.03 -4.11 8.15
N GLY A 168 1.04 -3.45 8.69
CA GLY A 168 1.38 -2.06 8.40
C GLY A 168 1.78 -1.88 6.94
N ALA A 169 1.33 -0.78 6.34
CA ALA A 169 1.62 -0.41 4.96
C ALA A 169 1.63 1.12 4.80
N ASN A 170 2.10 1.60 3.65
CA ASN A 170 2.02 3.02 3.29
C ASN A 170 1.79 3.17 1.79
N ASP A 171 1.25 4.31 1.39
CA ASP A 171 0.73 4.56 0.04
C ASP A 171 1.12 5.96 -0.45
N GLY A 172 2.10 6.02 -1.37
CA GLY A 172 2.51 7.24 -2.08
C GLY A 172 2.06 7.30 -3.54
N GLY A 173 1.63 6.17 -4.11
CA GLY A 173 1.17 6.04 -5.49
C GLY A 173 0.25 4.84 -5.73
N GLY A 174 -0.32 4.27 -4.67
CA GLY A 174 -1.05 2.99 -4.70
C GLY A 174 -0.49 1.93 -3.75
N SER A 175 0.58 2.19 -3.01
CA SER A 175 1.32 1.15 -2.29
C SER A 175 0.60 0.46 -1.11
N ILE A 176 -0.62 0.88 -0.73
CA ILE A 176 -1.55 0.07 0.08
C ILE A 176 -2.52 -0.69 -0.84
N ARG A 177 -3.11 0.03 -1.80
CA ARG A 177 -4.19 -0.45 -2.67
C ARG A 177 -3.73 -1.51 -3.69
N ILE A 178 -2.56 -1.35 -4.30
CA ILE A 178 -1.97 -2.28 -5.27
C ILE A 178 -1.68 -3.64 -4.59
N PRO A 179 -0.95 -3.72 -3.45
CA PRO A 179 -0.82 -4.99 -2.74
C PRO A 179 -2.16 -5.55 -2.26
N ALA A 180 -3.11 -4.71 -1.83
CA ALA A 180 -4.42 -5.21 -1.44
C ALA A 180 -5.15 -5.91 -2.60
N ALA A 181 -5.17 -5.27 -3.78
CA ALA A 181 -5.76 -5.83 -4.99
C ALA A 181 -5.07 -7.12 -5.47
N CYS A 182 -3.73 -7.18 -5.42
CA CYS A 182 -2.98 -8.38 -5.85
C CYS A 182 -3.17 -9.58 -4.91
N ASN A 183 -3.49 -9.34 -3.64
CA ASN A 183 -3.51 -10.38 -2.61
C ASN A 183 -4.92 -10.70 -2.10
N GLY A 184 -5.96 -10.05 -2.63
CA GLY A 184 -7.36 -10.30 -2.24
C GLY A 184 -7.69 -9.73 -0.86
N LEU A 185 -7.21 -8.52 -0.57
CA LEU A 185 -7.33 -7.87 0.73
C LEU A 185 -8.03 -6.51 0.63
N VAL A 186 -8.40 -5.95 1.78
CA VAL A 186 -8.87 -4.57 1.91
C VAL A 186 -7.66 -3.65 2.08
N GLY A 187 -7.65 -2.53 1.36
CA GLY A 187 -6.61 -1.51 1.47
C GLY A 187 -7.16 -0.10 1.28
N LEU A 188 -7.29 0.65 2.38
CA LEU A 188 -7.66 2.07 2.35
C LEU A 188 -6.39 2.93 2.28
N LYS A 189 -6.36 3.90 1.37
CA LYS A 189 -5.46 5.06 1.41
C LYS A 189 -6.24 6.20 2.07
N PRO A 190 -5.96 6.58 3.32
CA PRO A 190 -6.74 7.61 4.00
C PRO A 190 -6.52 8.99 3.37
N SER A 191 -7.42 9.94 3.65
CA SER A 191 -7.23 11.35 3.29
C SER A 191 -5.88 11.86 3.80
N ARG A 192 -5.25 12.72 3.00
CA ARG A 192 -3.95 13.34 3.34
C ARG A 192 -4.01 13.95 4.74
N GLY A 193 -3.04 13.63 5.58
CA GLY A 193 -2.88 14.16 6.93
C GLY A 193 -3.65 13.44 8.05
N LEU A 194 -4.58 12.53 7.74
CA LEU A 194 -5.32 11.77 8.78
C LEU A 194 -4.41 10.78 9.53
N SER A 195 -3.65 9.98 8.78
CA SER A 195 -2.64 9.09 9.34
C SER A 195 -1.38 9.90 9.68
N PRO A 196 -0.75 9.67 10.84
CA PRO A 196 0.41 10.42 11.27
C PRO A 196 1.64 10.04 10.45
N TYR A 197 2.57 10.97 10.37
CA TYR A 197 3.91 10.70 9.90
C TYR A 197 4.93 11.35 10.83
N GLY A 198 6.08 10.72 10.98
CA GLY A 198 7.17 11.24 11.79
C GLY A 198 7.83 10.16 12.63
N PRO A 199 8.84 10.53 13.42
CA PRO A 199 9.26 11.90 13.75
C PRO A 199 10.13 12.61 12.70
N GLN A 200 10.47 11.97 11.57
CA GLN A 200 11.39 12.48 10.55
C GLN A 200 10.85 13.71 9.79
N THR A 201 9.57 13.67 9.40
CA THR A 201 8.86 14.75 8.69
C THR A 201 7.37 14.69 9.03
N GLY A 202 6.65 15.81 8.88
CA GLY A 202 5.19 15.85 8.99
C GLY A 202 4.45 15.49 7.70
N GLU A 203 5.11 15.68 6.55
CA GLU A 203 4.49 15.60 5.22
C GLU A 203 5.46 14.96 4.21
N PRO A 204 5.60 13.63 4.21
CA PRO A 204 6.41 12.93 3.23
C PRO A 204 5.87 13.19 1.82
N MET A 205 6.77 13.42 0.84
CA MET A 205 6.41 13.62 -0.56
C MET A 205 5.31 14.70 -0.74
N PHE A 206 5.45 15.84 -0.06
CA PHE A 206 4.43 16.91 -0.08
C PHE A 206 3.03 16.43 0.36
N GLY A 207 2.98 15.47 1.28
CA GLY A 207 1.75 14.88 1.80
C GLY A 207 1.10 13.82 0.89
N MET A 208 1.72 13.46 -0.23
CA MET A 208 1.19 12.42 -1.12
C MET A 208 1.28 11.01 -0.53
N ALA A 209 2.31 10.77 0.30
CA ALA A 209 2.50 9.51 0.99
C ALA A 209 1.77 9.51 2.34
N VAL A 210 1.01 8.45 2.59
CA VAL A 210 0.26 8.27 3.84
C VAL A 210 0.54 6.89 4.44
N GLN A 211 0.35 6.76 5.75
CA GLN A 211 0.47 5.51 6.48
C GLN A 211 -0.88 4.81 6.56
N GLY A 212 -0.87 3.49 6.71
CA GLY A 212 -2.07 2.70 6.81
C GLY A 212 -1.80 1.23 7.04
N VAL A 213 -2.77 0.41 6.65
CA VAL A 213 -2.75 -1.04 6.80
C VAL A 213 -3.35 -1.74 5.59
N VAL A 214 -3.02 -3.01 5.44
CA VAL A 214 -3.80 -3.98 4.65
C VAL A 214 -4.37 -5.04 5.60
N SER A 215 -5.63 -5.43 5.40
CA SER A 215 -6.33 -6.41 6.26
C SER A 215 -7.22 -7.35 5.46
N ARG A 216 -7.57 -8.52 6.04
CA ARG A 216 -8.53 -9.44 5.43
C ARG A 216 -9.97 -8.92 5.47
N THR A 217 -10.34 -8.26 6.58
CA THR A 217 -11.71 -7.82 6.82
C THR A 217 -11.82 -6.31 6.91
N VAL A 218 -13.01 -5.76 6.60
CA VAL A 218 -13.27 -4.32 6.68
C VAL A 218 -13.27 -3.84 8.13
N ARG A 219 -13.80 -4.64 9.07
CA ARG A 219 -13.82 -4.28 10.50
C ARG A 219 -12.41 -4.20 11.12
N ASP A 220 -11.47 -5.01 10.65
CA ASP A 220 -10.06 -4.89 11.04
C ASP A 220 -9.46 -3.59 10.53
N SER A 221 -9.71 -3.24 9.26
CA SER A 221 -9.30 -1.94 8.71
C SER A 221 -9.87 -0.79 9.55
N ALA A 222 -11.18 -0.78 9.81
CA ALA A 222 -11.82 0.27 10.60
C ALA A 222 -11.21 0.41 12.01
N GLY A 223 -11.03 -0.71 12.72
CA GLY A 223 -10.45 -0.67 14.07
C GLY A 223 -8.99 -0.23 14.08
N LEU A 224 -8.20 -0.65 13.08
CA LEU A 224 -6.81 -0.22 12.95
C LEU A 224 -6.73 1.27 12.59
N TYR A 225 -7.61 1.77 11.73
CA TYR A 225 -7.70 3.20 11.43
C TYR A 225 -8.11 4.03 12.64
N ASP A 226 -9.02 3.54 13.49
CA ASP A 226 -9.33 4.18 14.78
C ASP A 226 -8.10 4.27 15.70
N ALA A 227 -7.21 3.27 15.64
CA ALA A 227 -6.00 3.24 16.45
C ALA A 227 -4.88 4.16 15.91
N ILE A 228 -4.78 4.30 14.57
CA ILE A 228 -3.68 5.05 13.96
C ILE A 228 -4.05 6.46 13.54
N VAL A 229 -5.30 6.83 13.34
CA VAL A 229 -5.70 8.19 12.95
C VAL A 229 -5.66 9.10 14.18
N GLY A 230 -5.18 10.33 13.99
CA GLY A 230 -5.10 11.30 15.08
C GLY A 230 -3.98 12.32 14.90
N PRO A 231 -3.87 13.30 15.81
CA PRO A 231 -3.03 14.48 15.63
C PRO A 231 -1.57 14.15 15.32
N ASN A 232 -0.99 14.82 14.31
CA ASN A 232 0.43 14.74 14.03
C ASN A 232 1.14 16.00 14.54
N PRO A 233 1.90 15.95 15.64
CA PRO A 233 2.57 17.13 16.21
C PRO A 233 3.68 17.69 15.31
N ARG A 234 4.07 16.97 14.24
CA ARG A 234 5.10 17.39 13.27
C ARG A 234 4.52 17.87 11.94
N ALA A 235 3.20 17.80 11.74
CA ALA A 235 2.56 18.28 10.51
C ALA A 235 2.59 19.81 10.40
N GLY A 236 2.71 20.31 9.17
CA GLY A 236 2.67 21.75 8.88
C GLY A 236 1.29 22.38 9.09
N TYR A 237 0.23 21.57 9.10
CA TYR A 237 -1.15 21.97 9.34
C TYR A 237 -1.93 20.84 10.04
N GLN A 238 -3.06 21.19 10.65
CA GLN A 238 -3.99 20.23 11.24
C GLN A 238 -5.13 19.95 10.27
N VAL A 239 -5.44 18.67 10.07
CA VAL A 239 -6.62 18.24 9.32
C VAL A 239 -7.80 18.04 10.25
N ARG A 240 -9.02 18.12 9.71
CA ARG A 240 -10.22 17.72 10.45
C ARG A 240 -10.17 16.21 10.70
N LEU A 241 -10.25 15.82 11.96
CA LEU A 241 -10.38 14.42 12.36
C LEU A 241 -11.84 13.96 12.28
N PRO A 242 -12.10 12.66 12.08
CA PRO A 242 -13.45 12.11 12.15
C PRO A 242 -14.08 12.36 13.52
N ASP A 243 -15.36 12.76 13.52
CA ASP A 243 -16.12 13.00 14.75
C ASP A 243 -16.59 11.68 15.40
N VAL A 244 -16.64 10.60 14.60
CA VAL A 244 -17.10 9.26 14.99
C VAL A 244 -16.01 8.25 14.63
N PRO A 245 -15.70 7.27 15.50
CA PRO A 245 -14.80 6.18 15.16
C PRO A 245 -15.29 5.40 13.94
N PHE A 246 -14.39 5.00 13.06
CA PHE A 246 -14.69 4.21 11.88
C PHE A 246 -15.41 2.90 12.24
N THR A 247 -15.05 2.26 13.36
CA THR A 247 -15.73 1.04 13.84
C THR A 247 -17.20 1.25 14.20
N GLU A 248 -17.60 2.45 14.63
CA GLU A 248 -19.00 2.79 14.83
C GLU A 248 -19.66 3.17 13.50
N HIS A 249 -18.92 3.85 12.62
CA HIS A 249 -19.43 4.29 11.31
C HIS A 249 -19.87 3.11 10.42
N ILE A 250 -19.08 2.03 10.40
CA ILE A 250 -19.37 0.83 9.59
C ILE A 250 -20.56 -0.01 10.09
N LYS A 251 -21.14 0.29 11.27
CA LYS A 251 -22.32 -0.44 11.78
C LYS A 251 -23.61 -0.06 11.05
N ASN A 252 -23.62 1.09 10.39
CA ASN A 252 -24.76 1.58 9.63
C ASN A 252 -24.54 1.30 8.15
N ARG A 253 -25.63 1.04 7.40
CA ARG A 253 -25.57 0.96 5.94
C ARG A 253 -25.61 2.36 5.33
N PRO A 254 -24.91 2.60 4.20
CA PRO A 254 -25.03 3.87 3.50
C PRO A 254 -26.44 4.02 2.91
N GLY A 255 -26.84 5.26 2.64
CA GLY A 255 -28.01 5.54 1.82
C GLY A 255 -27.82 5.13 0.37
N VAL A 256 -28.72 5.58 -0.52
CA VAL A 256 -28.52 5.44 -1.97
C VAL A 256 -27.38 6.36 -2.40
N LEU A 257 -26.34 5.78 -3.00
CA LEU A 257 -25.14 6.47 -3.47
C LEU A 257 -25.22 6.66 -4.99
N MET A 258 -24.64 7.75 -5.47
CA MET A 258 -24.37 8.03 -6.88
C MET A 258 -22.92 7.64 -7.20
N ILE A 259 -22.70 6.64 -8.05
CA ILE A 259 -21.38 6.09 -8.34
C ILE A 259 -21.11 6.16 -9.84
N GLY A 260 -20.13 6.97 -10.23
CA GLY A 260 -19.64 6.99 -11.60
C GLY A 260 -18.50 6.00 -11.75
N PHE A 261 -18.52 5.14 -12.77
CA PHE A 261 -17.44 4.19 -13.03
C PHE A 261 -16.76 4.38 -14.38
N SER A 262 -15.48 4.05 -14.45
CA SER A 262 -14.73 4.00 -15.70
C SER A 262 -13.57 3.01 -15.63
N THR A 263 -13.31 2.31 -16.72
CA THR A 263 -12.12 1.46 -16.90
C THR A 263 -11.09 2.12 -17.82
N SER A 264 -11.43 3.23 -18.48
CA SER A 264 -10.57 3.91 -19.45
C SER A 264 -9.27 4.41 -18.82
N SER A 265 -8.16 4.27 -19.57
CA SER A 265 -6.88 4.91 -19.27
C SER A 265 -6.12 5.25 -20.56
N ALA A 266 -5.56 6.45 -20.70
CA ALA A 266 -4.62 6.81 -21.75
C ALA A 266 -3.24 6.19 -21.53
N ILE A 267 -2.92 5.76 -20.31
CA ILE A 267 -1.71 4.99 -20.05
C ILE A 267 -1.92 3.57 -20.55
N ASN A 268 -3.02 2.93 -20.18
CA ASN A 268 -3.40 1.63 -20.73
C ASN A 268 -4.72 1.71 -21.51
N PRO A 269 -4.67 1.95 -22.83
CA PRO A 269 -5.88 2.12 -23.65
C PRO A 269 -6.68 0.83 -23.83
N SER A 270 -6.17 -0.31 -23.38
CA SER A 270 -6.86 -1.59 -23.45
C SER A 270 -6.61 -2.40 -22.18
N PRO A 271 -7.24 -2.01 -21.05
CA PRO A 271 -7.17 -2.77 -19.82
C PRO A 271 -7.58 -4.22 -20.06
N HIS A 272 -6.99 -5.13 -19.29
CA HIS A 272 -7.27 -6.55 -19.43
C HIS A 272 -8.76 -6.84 -19.16
N ARG A 273 -9.32 -7.85 -19.86
CA ARG A 273 -10.74 -8.23 -19.72
C ARG A 273 -11.16 -8.47 -18.27
N GLU A 274 -10.25 -9.00 -17.45
CA GLU A 274 -10.47 -9.27 -16.03
C GLU A 274 -10.62 -7.98 -15.20
N ALA A 275 -9.90 -6.92 -15.55
CA ALA A 275 -10.03 -5.62 -14.88
C ALA A 275 -11.38 -4.97 -15.21
N VAL A 276 -11.83 -5.13 -16.46
CA VAL A 276 -13.16 -4.69 -16.90
C VAL A 276 -14.25 -5.51 -16.19
N ALA A 277 -14.15 -6.84 -16.22
CA ALA A 277 -15.09 -7.73 -15.56
C ALA A 277 -15.20 -7.48 -14.04
N ALA A 278 -14.09 -7.15 -13.37
CA ALA A 278 -14.10 -6.80 -11.96
C ALA A 278 -14.96 -5.55 -11.68
N VAL A 279 -14.83 -4.51 -12.51
CA VAL A 279 -15.62 -3.28 -12.38
C VAL A 279 -17.08 -3.54 -12.73
N ASP A 280 -17.36 -4.24 -13.83
CA ASP A 280 -18.73 -4.58 -14.24
C ASP A 280 -19.44 -5.40 -13.14
N GLY A 281 -18.74 -6.39 -12.58
CA GLY A 281 -19.26 -7.23 -11.50
C GLY A 281 -19.46 -6.48 -10.18
N ALA A 282 -18.68 -5.42 -9.92
CA ALA A 282 -18.88 -4.52 -8.79
C ALA A 282 -20.03 -3.53 -9.04
N ALA A 283 -20.13 -2.97 -10.25
CA ALA A 283 -21.22 -2.08 -10.66
C ALA A 283 -22.57 -2.79 -10.56
N GLN A 284 -22.67 -4.04 -11.04
CA GLN A 284 -23.88 -4.85 -10.91
C GLN A 284 -24.23 -5.10 -9.44
N LEU A 285 -23.24 -5.49 -8.61
CA LEU A 285 -23.47 -5.70 -7.17
C LEU A 285 -24.02 -4.44 -6.49
N LEU A 286 -23.47 -3.27 -6.82
CA LEU A 286 -23.92 -1.98 -6.28
C LEU A 286 -25.34 -1.64 -6.73
N GLN A 287 -25.70 -1.92 -7.99
CA GLN A 287 -27.07 -1.76 -8.49
C GLN A 287 -28.05 -2.69 -7.77
N ASP A 288 -27.68 -3.95 -7.55
CA ASP A 288 -28.47 -4.94 -6.81
C ASP A 288 -28.70 -4.51 -5.35
N LEU A 289 -27.72 -3.80 -4.77
CA LEU A 289 -27.81 -3.19 -3.44
C LEU A 289 -28.61 -1.87 -3.41
N GLY A 290 -29.10 -1.40 -4.56
CA GLY A 290 -29.97 -0.23 -4.68
C GLY A 290 -29.26 1.10 -4.91
N HIS A 291 -27.96 1.09 -5.20
CA HIS A 291 -27.22 2.29 -5.57
C HIS A 291 -27.42 2.65 -7.05
N ARG A 292 -27.14 3.91 -7.39
CA ARG A 292 -27.18 4.41 -8.77
C ARG A 292 -25.78 4.38 -9.33
N VAL A 293 -25.57 3.55 -10.35
CA VAL A 293 -24.25 3.32 -10.94
C VAL A 293 -24.32 3.58 -12.43
N GLU A 294 -23.46 4.46 -12.93
CA GLU A 294 -23.41 4.84 -14.33
C GLU A 294 -21.98 4.94 -14.85
N GLU A 295 -21.80 4.58 -16.12
CA GLU A 295 -20.51 4.71 -16.79
C GLU A 295 -20.24 6.18 -17.10
N VAL A 296 -19.05 6.66 -16.76
CA VAL A 296 -18.63 8.05 -16.95
C VAL A 296 -17.29 8.12 -17.66
N LYS A 297 -17.02 9.28 -18.27
CA LYS A 297 -15.66 9.62 -18.69
C LYS A 297 -14.82 9.93 -17.45
N PRO A 298 -13.53 9.53 -17.41
CA PRO A 298 -12.63 9.97 -16.34
C PRO A 298 -12.67 11.50 -16.19
N PRO A 299 -12.83 12.05 -14.97
CA PRO A 299 -13.01 13.49 -14.78
C PRO A 299 -11.71 14.31 -14.92
N TYR A 300 -10.62 13.70 -15.40
CA TYR A 300 -9.28 14.28 -15.45
C TYR A 300 -8.51 13.79 -16.69
N ASP A 301 -7.45 14.52 -17.04
CA ASP A 301 -6.44 14.09 -18.02
C ASP A 301 -5.45 13.15 -17.33
N ASP A 302 -5.56 11.86 -17.60
CA ASP A 302 -4.77 10.81 -16.98
C ASP A 302 -3.33 10.71 -17.52
N ALA A 303 -3.10 11.07 -18.79
CA ALA A 303 -1.77 11.16 -19.35
C ALA A 303 -0.96 12.33 -18.74
N ALA A 304 -1.60 13.48 -18.54
CA ALA A 304 -1.00 14.58 -17.79
C ALA A 304 -0.74 14.17 -16.33
N LEU A 305 -1.71 13.53 -15.68
CA LEU A 305 -1.62 13.09 -14.30
C LEU A 305 -0.44 12.13 -14.07
N ALA A 306 -0.27 11.14 -14.93
CA ALA A 306 0.85 10.19 -14.85
C ALA A 306 2.22 10.87 -15.00
N ARG A 307 2.33 11.82 -15.93
CA ARG A 307 3.55 12.61 -16.12
C ARG A 307 3.88 13.47 -14.91
N ASP A 308 2.89 14.18 -14.37
CA ASP A 308 3.07 15.01 -13.17
C ASP A 308 3.45 14.13 -11.96
N PHE A 309 2.76 13.00 -11.78
CA PHE A 309 3.06 12.04 -10.71
C PHE A 309 4.50 11.55 -10.76
N LEU A 310 4.97 11.02 -11.88
CA LEU A 310 6.34 10.50 -11.99
C LEU A 310 7.39 11.61 -11.92
N THR A 311 7.09 12.81 -12.41
CA THR A 311 8.00 13.95 -12.28
C THR A 311 8.23 14.31 -10.81
N ILE A 312 7.15 14.38 -10.02
CA ILE A 312 7.25 14.62 -8.57
C ILE A 312 7.96 13.45 -7.88
N TRP A 313 7.60 12.21 -8.24
CA TRP A 313 8.17 11.00 -7.65
C TRP A 313 9.69 10.91 -7.87
N PHE A 314 10.17 11.09 -9.10
CA PHE A 314 11.59 11.04 -9.41
C PHE A 314 12.36 12.18 -8.73
N ALA A 315 11.79 13.39 -8.63
CA ALA A 315 12.40 14.49 -7.90
C ALA A 315 12.56 14.17 -6.40
N GLN A 316 11.57 13.53 -5.79
CA GLN A 316 11.62 13.11 -4.39
C GLN A 316 12.60 11.96 -4.16
N LEU A 317 12.63 10.98 -5.06
CA LEU A 317 13.62 9.90 -5.03
C LEU A 317 15.04 10.45 -5.15
N TYR A 318 15.28 11.38 -6.08
CA TYR A 318 16.56 12.05 -6.23
C TYR A 318 17.00 12.78 -4.96
N ARG A 319 16.08 13.53 -4.33
CA ARG A 319 16.33 14.19 -3.03
C ARG A 319 16.70 13.16 -1.96
N HIS A 320 15.96 12.05 -1.88
CA HIS A 320 16.17 11.01 -0.88
C HIS A 320 17.53 10.32 -1.04
N VAL A 321 17.91 9.93 -2.25
CA VAL A 321 19.23 9.36 -2.55
C VAL A 321 20.35 10.34 -2.20
N ALA A 322 20.19 11.63 -2.52
CA ALA A 322 21.17 12.66 -2.15
C ALA A 322 21.33 12.81 -0.63
N ASP A 323 20.22 12.77 0.12
CA ASP A 323 20.22 12.81 1.58
C ASP A 323 20.95 11.62 2.20
N ILE A 324 20.68 10.40 1.71
CA ILE A 324 21.35 9.18 2.17
C ILE A 324 22.86 9.27 1.95
N LYS A 325 23.28 9.68 0.75
CA LYS A 325 24.70 9.88 0.43
C LYS A 325 25.37 10.88 1.37
N ALA A 326 24.69 12.00 1.67
CA ALA A 326 25.21 13.03 2.56
C ALA A 326 25.28 12.57 4.03
N ARG A 327 24.25 11.85 4.50
CA ARG A 327 24.10 11.47 5.91
C ARG A 327 24.99 10.31 6.32
N ILE A 328 25.13 9.29 5.47
CA ILE A 328 25.82 8.04 5.81
C ILE A 328 26.92 7.63 4.83
N GLY A 329 27.24 8.47 3.84
CA GLY A 329 28.36 8.22 2.92
C GLY A 329 28.13 7.09 1.92
N ALA A 330 26.87 6.76 1.61
CA ALA A 330 26.53 5.75 0.61
C ALA A 330 27.10 6.10 -0.78
N ARG A 331 27.44 5.07 -1.56
CA ARG A 331 27.97 5.19 -2.93
C ARG A 331 26.91 4.74 -3.94
N ASP A 332 27.10 5.10 -5.21
CA ASP A 332 26.21 4.64 -6.30
C ASP A 332 26.09 3.11 -6.39
N SER A 333 27.12 2.37 -5.98
CA SER A 333 27.09 0.89 -5.92
C SER A 333 26.09 0.33 -4.91
N ASP A 334 25.64 1.16 -3.97
CA ASP A 334 24.77 0.76 -2.87
C ASP A 334 23.28 0.95 -3.22
N PHE A 335 22.99 1.51 -4.41
CA PHE A 335 21.65 1.71 -4.96
C PHE A 335 21.41 0.84 -6.22
N GLU A 336 20.15 0.55 -6.52
CA GLU A 336 19.74 -0.13 -7.75
C GLU A 336 19.99 0.73 -9.00
N ALA A 337 20.23 0.10 -10.14
CA ALA A 337 20.48 0.81 -11.39
C ALA A 337 19.28 1.68 -11.82
N ASP A 338 18.06 1.17 -11.62
CA ASP A 338 16.84 1.87 -11.99
C ASP A 338 16.64 3.12 -11.12
N THR A 339 16.91 3.03 -9.82
CA THR A 339 16.91 4.17 -8.89
C THR A 339 17.87 5.27 -9.35
N LEU A 340 19.10 4.90 -9.75
CA LEU A 340 20.07 5.86 -10.29
C LEU A 340 19.61 6.46 -11.62
N GLY A 341 18.98 5.67 -12.49
CA GLY A 341 18.38 6.14 -13.74
C GLY A 341 17.27 7.17 -13.52
N MET A 342 16.34 6.89 -12.60
CA MET A 342 15.27 7.81 -12.19
C MET A 342 15.85 9.11 -11.58
N CYS A 343 16.88 8.99 -10.74
CA CYS A 343 17.60 10.14 -10.19
C CYS A 343 18.19 11.03 -11.29
N GLU A 344 18.77 10.43 -12.32
CA GLU A 344 19.39 11.16 -13.42
C GLU A 344 18.37 11.86 -14.34
N LEU A 345 17.19 11.26 -14.52
CA LEU A 345 16.05 11.91 -15.19
C LEU A 345 15.58 13.13 -14.39
N ALA A 346 15.38 13.00 -13.08
CA ALA A 346 14.99 14.11 -12.21
C ALA A 346 16.02 15.25 -12.22
N ARG A 347 17.30 14.91 -12.09
CA ARG A 347 18.39 15.89 -12.16
C ARG A 347 18.39 16.66 -13.48
N SER A 348 18.10 15.97 -14.58
CA SER A 348 18.08 16.56 -15.93
C SER A 348 16.84 17.41 -16.20
N ALA A 349 15.69 17.06 -15.61
CA ALA A 349 14.45 17.84 -15.68
C ALA A 349 14.58 19.20 -14.98
N GLY A 350 15.49 19.31 -14.01
CA GLY A 350 15.74 20.55 -13.27
C GLY A 350 14.59 20.90 -12.31
N VAL A 351 14.62 22.13 -11.80
CA VAL A 351 13.68 22.57 -10.74
C VAL A 351 12.29 22.90 -11.29
N LEU A 352 12.19 23.42 -12.52
CA LEU A 352 10.93 23.90 -13.07
C LEU A 352 9.88 22.79 -13.24
N ALA A 353 10.30 21.62 -13.74
CA ALA A 353 9.39 20.51 -14.02
C ALA A 353 8.60 20.03 -12.77
N PRO A 354 9.24 19.68 -11.63
CA PRO A 354 8.50 19.31 -10.43
C PRO A 354 7.70 20.47 -9.82
N MET A 355 8.14 21.73 -9.96
CA MET A 355 7.33 22.88 -9.50
C MET A 355 6.04 23.02 -10.33
N GLN A 356 6.12 22.86 -11.65
CA GLN A 356 4.94 22.88 -12.51
C GLN A 356 4.02 21.68 -12.24
N ALA A 357 4.57 20.49 -12.06
CA ALA A 357 3.80 19.30 -11.74
C ALA A 357 3.04 19.44 -10.41
N LEU A 358 3.65 20.08 -9.40
CA LEU A 358 2.97 20.40 -8.13
C LEU A 358 1.84 21.40 -8.34
N GLU A 359 2.02 22.41 -9.18
CA GLU A 359 0.95 23.37 -9.50
C GLU A 359 -0.21 22.70 -10.25
N ASN A 360 0.09 21.80 -11.18
CA ASN A 360 -0.91 21.07 -11.96
C ASN A 360 -1.82 20.17 -11.09
N ILE A 361 -1.41 19.82 -9.87
CA ILE A 361 -2.27 19.09 -8.91
C ILE A 361 -3.60 19.83 -8.72
N ASN A 362 -3.58 21.17 -8.73
CA ASN A 362 -4.79 21.98 -8.60
C ASN A 362 -5.84 21.64 -9.66
N ASN A 363 -5.43 21.30 -10.89
CA ASN A 363 -6.36 20.90 -11.95
C ASN A 363 -7.10 19.61 -11.57
N TYR A 364 -6.37 18.59 -11.11
CA TYR A 364 -6.96 17.31 -10.70
C TYR A 364 -7.85 17.46 -9.46
N ILE A 365 -7.49 18.36 -8.55
CA ILE A 365 -8.31 18.72 -7.39
C ILE A 365 -9.64 19.32 -7.87
N GLN A 366 -9.62 20.32 -8.74
CA GLN A 366 -10.84 20.96 -9.24
C GLN A 366 -11.72 19.96 -10.00
N SER A 367 -11.12 19.17 -10.89
CA SER A 367 -11.77 18.07 -11.61
C SER A 367 -12.55 17.12 -10.69
N LEU A 368 -11.91 16.62 -9.62
CA LEU A 368 -12.60 15.74 -8.67
C LEU A 368 -13.64 16.47 -7.83
N THR A 369 -13.40 17.73 -7.47
CA THR A 369 -14.41 18.53 -6.74
C THR A 369 -15.68 18.66 -7.57
N THR A 370 -15.58 19.05 -8.84
CA THR A 370 -16.72 19.14 -9.76
C THR A 370 -17.38 17.79 -9.98
N PHE A 371 -16.61 16.72 -10.21
CA PHE A 371 -17.15 15.37 -10.31
C PHE A 371 -18.00 15.00 -9.08
N HIS A 372 -17.49 15.33 -7.90
CA HIS A 372 -18.15 15.02 -6.65
C HIS A 372 -19.37 15.88 -6.31
N GLU A 373 -19.70 16.90 -7.11
CA GLU A 373 -20.98 17.60 -7.02
C GLU A 373 -22.15 16.70 -7.45
N SER A 374 -21.89 15.73 -8.34
CA SER A 374 -22.91 14.80 -8.87
C SER A 374 -22.73 13.37 -8.37
N TYR A 375 -21.52 12.96 -8.02
CA TYR A 375 -21.17 11.58 -7.66
C TYR A 375 -20.54 11.48 -6.28
N ASP A 376 -20.94 10.49 -5.50
CA ASP A 376 -20.31 10.19 -4.21
C ASP A 376 -18.95 9.52 -4.40
N TYR A 377 -18.84 8.59 -5.35
CA TYR A 377 -17.63 7.82 -5.61
C TYR A 377 -17.29 7.70 -7.09
N PHE A 378 -15.99 7.69 -7.37
CA PHE A 378 -15.44 7.27 -8.66
C PHE A 378 -14.92 5.83 -8.55
N LEU A 379 -15.57 4.90 -9.25
CA LEU A 379 -15.24 3.48 -9.30
C LEU A 379 -14.32 3.19 -10.50
N THR A 380 -13.20 2.53 -10.23
CA THR A 380 -12.20 2.12 -11.23
C THR A 380 -11.70 0.71 -10.91
N PRO A 381 -11.03 0.00 -11.83
CA PRO A 381 -10.20 -1.12 -11.42
C PRO A 381 -9.11 -0.60 -10.49
N THR A 382 -8.63 -1.43 -9.54
CA THR A 382 -7.38 -1.06 -8.85
C THR A 382 -6.17 -1.33 -9.75
N LEU A 383 -6.22 -2.40 -10.55
CA LEU A 383 -5.19 -2.84 -11.48
C LEU A 383 -5.76 -2.90 -12.90
N ALA A 384 -4.99 -2.50 -13.91
CA ALA A 384 -5.38 -2.64 -15.32
C ALA A 384 -5.13 -4.05 -15.88
N THR A 385 -4.31 -4.86 -15.20
CA THR A 385 -4.07 -6.26 -15.54
C THR A 385 -4.16 -7.12 -14.28
N PRO A 386 -4.32 -8.46 -14.41
CA PRO A 386 -4.00 -9.37 -13.33
C PRO A 386 -2.57 -9.14 -12.79
N PRO A 387 -2.27 -9.56 -11.55
CA PRO A 387 -0.92 -9.43 -10.99
C PRO A 387 0.14 -9.92 -11.96
N LEU A 388 1.18 -9.13 -12.21
CA LEU A 388 2.22 -9.47 -13.17
C LEU A 388 3.05 -10.68 -12.73
N ALA A 389 3.66 -11.38 -13.68
CA ALA A 389 4.68 -12.38 -13.38
C ALA A 389 5.89 -11.71 -12.69
N VAL A 390 6.53 -12.42 -11.76
CA VAL A 390 7.78 -11.97 -11.13
C VAL A 390 8.83 -11.73 -12.21
N GLY A 391 9.47 -10.57 -12.18
CA GLY A 391 10.46 -10.14 -13.16
C GLY A 391 9.89 -9.52 -14.44
N ALA A 392 8.56 -9.38 -14.58
CA ALA A 392 7.94 -8.78 -15.76
C ALA A 392 8.36 -7.30 -15.98
N THR A 393 8.75 -6.60 -14.92
CA THR A 393 9.24 -5.22 -14.97
C THR A 393 10.76 -5.11 -14.78
N ALA A 394 11.49 -6.23 -14.92
CA ALA A 394 12.93 -6.24 -14.72
C ALA A 394 13.67 -5.55 -15.88
N THR A 395 14.46 -4.53 -15.56
CA THR A 395 15.36 -3.89 -16.51
C THR A 395 16.48 -4.84 -16.94
N SER A 396 16.70 -5.00 -18.24
CA SER A 396 17.75 -5.90 -18.76
C SER A 396 19.15 -5.49 -18.28
N PRO A 397 20.11 -6.44 -18.10
CA PRO A 397 21.45 -6.13 -17.61
C PRO A 397 22.21 -5.08 -18.45
N ARG A 398 21.96 -5.05 -19.76
CA ARG A 398 22.52 -4.04 -20.67
C ARG A 398 22.00 -2.64 -20.34
N LEU A 399 20.68 -2.51 -20.17
CA LEU A 399 20.05 -1.24 -19.80
C LEU A 399 20.46 -0.78 -18.40
N GLN A 400 20.60 -1.70 -17.44
CA GLN A 400 21.14 -1.39 -16.11
C GLN A 400 22.57 -0.83 -16.19
N THR A 401 23.42 -1.43 -17.04
CA THR A 401 24.79 -0.93 -17.27
C THR A 401 24.77 0.47 -17.87
N VAL A 402 23.92 0.71 -18.88
CA VAL A 402 23.73 2.04 -19.49
C VAL A 402 23.26 3.06 -18.46
N ALA A 403 22.26 2.73 -17.63
CA ALA A 403 21.75 3.62 -16.59
C ALA A 403 22.85 4.01 -15.60
N ARG A 404 23.68 3.05 -15.14
CA ARG A 404 24.82 3.32 -14.25
C ARG A 404 25.88 4.22 -14.91
N VAL A 405 26.18 4.03 -16.19
CA VAL A 405 27.13 4.88 -16.92
C VAL A 405 26.59 6.30 -17.12
N LEU A 406 25.34 6.44 -17.57
CA LEU A 406 24.71 7.74 -17.79
C LEU A 406 24.59 8.55 -16.49
N SER A 407 24.27 7.88 -15.39
CA SER A 407 24.24 8.49 -14.05
C SER A 407 25.63 9.03 -13.65
N LYS A 408 26.70 8.22 -13.80
CA LYS A 408 28.08 8.68 -13.51
C LYS A 408 28.52 9.86 -14.37
N LEU A 409 28.11 9.88 -15.63
CA LEU A 409 28.47 10.94 -16.59
C LEU A 409 27.55 12.16 -16.51
N HIS A 410 26.50 12.13 -15.68
CA HIS A 410 25.48 13.18 -15.60
C HIS A 410 24.88 13.52 -16.99
N ALA A 411 24.63 12.47 -17.79
CA ALA A 411 24.25 12.58 -19.20
C ALA A 411 22.74 12.42 -19.46
N GLY A 412 21.89 12.70 -18.46
CA GLY A 412 20.45 12.45 -18.52
C GLY A 412 19.66 13.31 -19.50
N LYS A 413 20.24 14.38 -20.05
CA LYS A 413 19.66 15.07 -21.23
C LYS A 413 19.59 14.15 -22.46
N VAL A 414 20.56 13.26 -22.63
CA VAL A 414 20.55 12.23 -23.70
C VAL A 414 19.44 11.22 -23.43
N LEU A 415 19.23 10.86 -22.16
CA LEU A 415 18.17 9.96 -21.72
C LEU A 415 16.77 10.58 -21.97
N ALA A 416 16.56 11.83 -21.57
CA ALA A 416 15.29 12.54 -21.75
C ALA A 416 14.89 12.71 -23.22
N LEU A 417 15.86 12.96 -24.12
CA LEU A 417 15.60 13.12 -25.57
C LEU A 417 15.23 11.81 -26.28
N SER A 418 15.37 10.66 -25.63
CA SER A 418 15.11 9.35 -26.24
C SER A 418 13.66 8.87 -26.15
N GLY A 419 12.77 9.63 -25.51
CA GLY A 419 11.37 9.20 -25.26
C GLY A 419 11.22 8.20 -24.11
N ILE A 420 12.31 7.91 -23.39
CA ILE A 420 12.32 6.91 -22.32
C ILE A 420 11.40 7.25 -21.13
N LEU A 421 11.03 8.52 -20.93
CA LEU A 421 10.06 8.88 -19.90
C LEU A 421 8.67 8.29 -20.20
N ASP A 422 8.24 8.33 -21.46
CA ASP A 422 6.96 7.75 -21.88
C ASP A 422 7.00 6.21 -21.77
N GLN A 423 8.14 5.60 -22.11
CA GLN A 423 8.36 4.17 -21.89
C GLN A 423 8.31 3.81 -20.38
N LEU A 424 8.96 4.58 -19.51
CA LEU A 424 8.92 4.38 -18.06
C LEU A 424 7.53 4.57 -17.48
N ILE A 425 6.73 5.51 -18.02
CA ILE A 425 5.32 5.66 -17.67
C ILE A 425 4.57 4.38 -17.98
N GLN A 426 4.73 3.85 -19.20
CA GLN A 426 4.08 2.61 -19.61
C GLN A 426 4.51 1.40 -18.78
N GLU A 427 5.82 1.23 -18.56
CA GLU A 427 6.38 0.12 -17.79
C GLU A 427 6.00 0.19 -16.29
N SER A 428 5.98 1.39 -15.71
CA SER A 428 5.74 1.58 -14.27
C SER A 428 4.24 1.62 -13.93
N LEU A 429 3.44 2.26 -14.78
CA LEU A 429 2.04 2.58 -14.50
C LEU A 429 1.04 1.85 -15.39
N GLY A 430 1.46 1.25 -16.51
CA GLY A 430 0.53 0.63 -17.48
C GLY A 430 -0.35 -0.48 -16.89
N TRP A 431 0.12 -1.18 -15.86
CA TRP A 431 -0.69 -2.20 -15.16
C TRP A 431 -1.37 -1.67 -13.88
N VAL A 432 -1.00 -0.48 -13.40
CA VAL A 432 -1.53 0.18 -12.19
C VAL A 432 -1.85 1.68 -12.39
N PRO A 433 -2.61 2.07 -13.44
CA PRO A 433 -2.76 3.48 -13.82
C PRO A 433 -3.79 4.25 -12.97
N TYR A 434 -4.52 3.58 -12.09
CA TYR A 434 -5.71 4.13 -11.44
C TYR A 434 -5.46 4.70 -10.03
N THR A 435 -4.30 4.44 -9.43
CA THR A 435 -4.10 4.72 -8.00
C THR A 435 -3.53 6.10 -7.72
N GLN A 436 -2.80 6.70 -8.64
CA GLN A 436 -2.00 7.92 -8.43
C GLN A 436 -2.86 9.17 -8.17
N LEU A 437 -4.06 9.22 -8.75
CA LEU A 437 -5.01 10.33 -8.57
C LEU A 437 -5.25 10.64 -7.10
N ALA A 438 -5.56 9.62 -6.28
CA ALA A 438 -5.84 9.80 -4.86
C ALA A 438 -4.62 10.29 -4.06
N ASN A 439 -3.39 9.96 -4.48
CA ASN A 439 -2.17 10.44 -3.83
C ASN A 439 -1.92 11.92 -4.13
N LEU A 440 -1.97 12.30 -5.41
CA LEU A 440 -1.76 13.69 -5.84
C LEU A 440 -2.77 14.63 -5.21
N THR A 441 -4.04 14.24 -5.23
CA THR A 441 -5.16 15.08 -4.78
C THR A 441 -5.45 14.94 -3.28
N GLY A 442 -4.85 13.96 -2.60
CA GLY A 442 -5.05 13.71 -1.17
C GLY A 442 -6.42 13.13 -0.78
N ARG A 443 -7.27 12.73 -1.76
CA ARG A 443 -8.57 12.10 -1.49
C ARG A 443 -8.39 10.71 -0.89
N PRO A 444 -9.35 10.23 -0.07
CA PRO A 444 -9.34 8.85 0.38
C PRO A 444 -9.73 7.93 -0.77
N ALA A 445 -9.12 6.74 -0.82
CA ALA A 445 -9.45 5.72 -1.82
C ALA A 445 -9.28 4.33 -1.23
N ILE A 446 -10.22 3.41 -1.48
CA ILE A 446 -10.19 2.04 -0.96
C ILE A 446 -10.16 1.03 -2.10
N SER A 447 -9.30 0.02 -1.98
CA SER A 447 -9.33 -1.19 -2.80
C SER A 447 -10.09 -2.30 -2.05
N VAL A 448 -11.03 -2.94 -2.75
CA VAL A 448 -11.91 -4.01 -2.22
C VAL A 448 -11.80 -5.25 -3.14
N PRO A 449 -11.59 -6.46 -2.59
CA PRO A 449 -11.34 -7.66 -3.39
C PRO A 449 -12.64 -8.34 -3.80
N LEU A 450 -13.32 -7.81 -4.82
CA LEU A 450 -14.61 -8.32 -5.30
C LEU A 450 -14.51 -9.29 -6.49
N HIS A 451 -13.30 -9.52 -7.00
CA HIS A 451 -13.07 -10.32 -8.21
C HIS A 451 -11.85 -11.23 -8.09
N TRP A 452 -11.99 -12.44 -8.63
CA TRP A 452 -10.88 -13.37 -8.88
C TRP A 452 -10.92 -13.72 -10.35
N THR A 453 -9.75 -13.73 -11.00
CA THR A 453 -9.62 -14.06 -12.42
C THR A 453 -9.94 -15.52 -12.70
N ASP A 454 -10.09 -15.86 -13.98
CA ASP A 454 -10.21 -17.25 -14.43
C ASP A 454 -9.04 -18.14 -13.93
N ASP A 455 -7.84 -17.56 -13.81
CA ASP A 455 -6.62 -18.21 -13.29
C ASP A 455 -6.52 -18.22 -11.75
N GLY A 456 -7.55 -17.74 -11.04
CA GLY A 456 -7.61 -17.76 -9.58
C GLY A 456 -6.77 -16.68 -8.87
N LEU A 457 -6.31 -15.65 -9.59
CA LEU A 457 -5.63 -14.51 -8.98
C LEU A 457 -6.65 -13.46 -8.52
N PRO A 458 -6.49 -12.84 -7.34
CA PRO A 458 -7.32 -11.72 -6.93
C PRO A 458 -7.10 -10.48 -7.81
N LEU A 459 -8.16 -9.70 -8.02
CA LEU A 459 -8.10 -8.38 -8.64
C LEU A 459 -9.09 -7.45 -7.92
N GLY A 460 -8.58 -6.42 -7.26
CA GLY A 460 -9.40 -5.46 -6.52
C GLY A 460 -10.03 -4.37 -7.39
N VAL A 461 -11.19 -3.88 -6.99
CA VAL A 461 -11.78 -2.63 -7.51
C VAL A 461 -11.54 -1.49 -6.54
N GLN A 462 -11.45 -0.27 -7.05
CA GLN A 462 -11.12 0.92 -6.29
C GLN A 462 -12.27 1.93 -6.30
N PHE A 463 -12.58 2.46 -5.12
CA PHE A 463 -13.47 3.62 -4.96
C PHE A 463 -12.66 4.83 -4.48
N VAL A 464 -12.76 5.95 -5.20
CA VAL A 464 -12.21 7.25 -4.77
C VAL A 464 -13.36 8.11 -4.28
N GLY A 465 -13.25 8.59 -3.04
CA GLY A 465 -14.27 9.41 -2.39
C GLY A 465 -13.90 10.89 -2.31
N ARG A 466 -14.86 11.69 -1.84
CA ARG A 466 -14.64 13.08 -1.45
C ARG A 466 -13.59 13.18 -0.36
N LEU A 467 -12.92 14.34 -0.25
CA LEU A 467 -11.99 14.59 0.86
C LEU A 467 -12.71 14.40 2.20
N GLY A 468 -12.17 13.54 3.07
CA GLY A 468 -12.77 13.21 4.37
C GLY A 468 -13.82 12.08 4.34
N ALA A 469 -14.13 11.49 3.19
CA ALA A 469 -15.07 10.36 3.05
C ALA A 469 -14.47 9.00 3.48
N ASP A 470 -13.42 8.99 4.30
CA ASP A 470 -12.70 7.80 4.76
C ASP A 470 -13.63 6.78 5.43
N GLY A 471 -14.48 7.26 6.34
CA GLY A 471 -15.47 6.44 7.02
C GLY A 471 -16.54 5.93 6.06
N ASP A 472 -17.03 6.78 5.16
CA ASP A 472 -18.06 6.42 4.20
C ASP A 472 -17.56 5.34 3.20
N LEU A 473 -16.28 5.39 2.82
CA LEU A 473 -15.65 4.35 2.01
C LEU A 473 -15.55 3.01 2.76
N LEU A 474 -15.19 3.02 4.05
CA LEU A 474 -15.20 1.82 4.88
C LEU A 474 -16.63 1.30 5.09
N GLN A 475 -17.62 2.19 5.19
CA GLN A 475 -19.03 1.83 5.31
C GLN A 475 -19.53 1.11 4.05
N LEU A 476 -19.23 1.66 2.87
CA LEU A 476 -19.53 1.01 1.60
C LEU A 476 -18.82 -0.35 1.49
N ALA A 477 -17.53 -0.41 1.84
CA ALA A 477 -16.78 -1.67 1.83
C ALA A 477 -17.40 -2.72 2.76
N ALA A 478 -17.91 -2.34 3.93
CA ALA A 478 -18.57 -3.25 4.86
C ALA A 478 -19.87 -3.82 4.27
N GLN A 479 -20.69 -3.00 3.60
CA GLN A 479 -21.87 -3.47 2.89
C GLN A 479 -21.51 -4.44 1.75
N LEU A 480 -20.43 -4.15 1.00
CA LEU A 480 -19.95 -5.02 -0.06
C LEU A 480 -19.39 -6.34 0.48
N GLU A 481 -18.69 -6.32 1.63
CA GLU A 481 -18.20 -7.50 2.33
C GLU A 481 -19.35 -8.39 2.81
N GLU A 482 -20.43 -7.79 3.34
CA GLU A 482 -21.64 -8.52 3.75
C GLU A 482 -22.34 -9.18 2.53
N ALA A 483 -22.47 -8.43 1.42
CA ALA A 483 -23.19 -8.89 0.24
C ALA A 483 -22.41 -9.94 -0.57
N ARG A 484 -21.08 -9.84 -0.62
CA ARG A 484 -20.19 -10.77 -1.31
C ARG A 484 -18.94 -11.06 -0.46
N PRO A 485 -19.04 -11.93 0.56
CA PRO A 485 -17.93 -12.21 1.47
C PRO A 485 -16.73 -12.83 0.74
N TRP A 486 -15.52 -12.39 1.08
CA TRP A 486 -14.27 -12.92 0.56
C TRP A 486 -13.32 -13.51 1.63
N ALA A 487 -13.54 -13.21 2.91
CA ALA A 487 -12.59 -13.54 3.98
C ALA A 487 -12.29 -15.05 4.11
N GLN A 488 -13.21 -15.90 3.65
CA GLN A 488 -13.09 -17.37 3.60
C GLN A 488 -12.25 -17.89 2.41
N ARG A 489 -11.90 -17.01 1.45
CA ARG A 489 -11.05 -17.38 0.32
C ARG A 489 -9.60 -17.33 0.77
N HIS A 490 -8.93 -18.48 0.73
CA HIS A 490 -7.53 -18.61 1.11
C HIS A 490 -6.71 -19.12 -0.08
N PRO A 491 -5.47 -18.63 -0.25
CA PRO A 491 -4.55 -19.19 -1.24
C PRO A 491 -4.24 -20.66 -0.91
N ALA A 492 -3.91 -21.49 -1.91
CA ALA A 492 -3.54 -22.88 -1.67
C ALA A 492 -2.36 -23.03 -0.68
N THR A 493 -1.45 -22.06 -0.68
CA THR A 493 -0.34 -21.98 0.28
C THR A 493 -0.80 -21.76 1.72
N ALA A 494 -2.00 -21.21 1.95
CA ALA A 494 -2.67 -21.14 3.25
C ALA A 494 -3.26 -22.47 3.71
N VAL A 495 -3.78 -23.27 2.79
CA VAL A 495 -4.44 -24.55 3.11
C VAL A 495 -3.45 -25.71 3.26
N ALA A 496 -2.34 -25.72 2.51
CA ALA A 496 -1.41 -26.86 2.47
C ALA A 496 -0.52 -27.06 3.72
N ALA A 497 -0.87 -26.46 4.86
CA ALA A 497 -0.10 -26.53 6.11
C ALA A 497 -0.90 -27.09 7.30
N SER A 498 -2.11 -27.61 7.07
CA SER A 498 -2.92 -28.31 8.08
C SER A 498 -2.65 -29.81 8.14
#